data_AF-A0A3D4TFV8-F1
#
_entry.id   AF-A0A3D4TFV8-F1
#
_cell.length_a   1.000
_cell.length_b   1.000
_cell.length_c   1.000
_cell.angle_alpha   90.00
_cell.angle_beta   90.00
_cell.angle_gamma   90.00
#
_symmetry.space_group_name_H-M   'P 1'
#
loop_
_entity.id
_entity.type
_entity.pdbx_description
1 polymer ?
#
loop_
_entity_poly.entity_id
_entity_poly.type
_entity_poly.pdbx_seq_one_letter_code
_entity_poly.pdbx_strand_id
1 'polypeptide(L)'
;MNYLAHAYLSFGKPELLIGNMISDFVKGKKQYDYPAAIQRGIRLHRAIDTFTDTHNSTKIIKQLFKSAVGPYAPAFADVVYDYYLANDPKHLSEAEWKAFA
;
A
#
# COMPACT_ATOMS: atom_id res chain seq x y z
N MET A 1 -2.42 2.74 2.66
CA MET A 1 -1.67 1.49 2.92
C MET A 1 -0.20 1.85 3.09
N ASN A 2 0.64 0.96 3.63
CA ASN A 2 2.08 1.21 3.78
C ASN A 2 2.89 0.40 2.76
N TYR A 3 4.22 0.48 2.80
CA TYR A 3 5.12 0.03 1.75
C TYR A 3 4.97 -1.43 1.35
N LEU A 4 4.71 -2.36 2.28
CA LEU A 4 4.70 -3.78 1.97
C LEU A 4 3.54 -4.11 1.02
N ALA A 5 2.32 -3.68 1.34
CA ALA A 5 1.18 -3.96 0.49
C ALA A 5 1.33 -3.35 -0.90
N HIS A 6 1.83 -2.11 -1.01
CA HIS A 6 2.08 -1.48 -2.30
C HIS A 6 3.17 -2.22 -3.10
N ALA A 7 4.21 -2.73 -2.44
CA ALA A 7 5.24 -3.53 -3.09
C ALA A 7 4.70 -4.89 -3.54
N TYR A 8 4.03 -5.62 -2.65
CA TYR A 8 3.47 -6.94 -2.93
C TYR A 8 2.42 -6.90 -4.06
N LEU A 9 1.51 -5.93 -4.00
CA LEU A 9 0.50 -5.69 -5.04
C LEU A 9 1.07 -5.06 -6.32
N SER A 10 2.40 -4.93 -6.44
CA SER A 10 3.06 -4.65 -7.71
C SER A 10 3.38 -5.91 -8.52
N PHE A 11 3.03 -7.10 -7.98
CA PHE A 11 3.03 -8.40 -8.67
C PHE A 11 4.39 -8.76 -9.29
N GLY A 12 5.48 -8.40 -8.62
CA GLY A 12 6.85 -8.67 -9.08
C GLY A 12 7.25 -7.89 -10.34
N LYS A 13 6.49 -6.86 -10.75
CA LYS A 13 6.80 -6.05 -11.94
C LYS A 13 7.54 -4.77 -11.54
N PRO A 14 8.84 -4.60 -11.87
CA PRO A 14 9.66 -3.50 -11.38
C PRO A 14 9.12 -2.10 -11.70
N GLU A 15 8.59 -1.90 -12.91
CA GLU A 15 8.04 -0.60 -13.32
C GLU A 15 6.73 -0.26 -12.60
N LEU A 16 5.90 -1.27 -12.33
CA LEU A 16 4.70 -1.07 -11.50
C LEU A 16 5.10 -0.73 -10.07
N LEU A 17 6.09 -1.45 -9.52
CA LEU A 17 6.64 -1.19 -8.20
C LEU A 17 7.14 0.24 -8.08
N ILE A 18 7.97 0.70 -9.01
CA ILE A 18 8.45 2.09 -9.05
C ILE A 18 7.25 3.05 -9.00
N GLY A 19 6.26 2.87 -9.88
CA GLY A 19 5.08 3.73 -9.90
C GLY A 19 4.28 3.70 -8.59
N ASN A 20 4.16 2.52 -7.97
CA ASN A 20 3.43 2.34 -6.72
C ASN A 20 4.13 3.03 -5.54
N MET A 21 5.47 3.02 -5.52
CA MET A 21 6.28 3.63 -4.47
C MET A 21 6.39 5.16 -4.58
N ILE A 22 6.42 5.72 -5.81
CA ILE A 22 6.60 7.17 -6.00
C ILE A 22 5.30 7.97 -6.05
N SER A 23 4.14 7.30 -6.06
CA SER A 23 2.84 7.92 -6.38
C SER A 23 2.52 9.16 -5.53
N ASP A 24 2.81 9.15 -4.23
CA ASP A 24 2.57 10.28 -3.33
C ASP A 24 3.33 11.56 -3.71
N PHE A 25 4.48 11.39 -4.37
CA PHE A 25 5.32 12.49 -4.84
C PHE A 25 4.91 12.97 -6.24
N VAL A 26 4.06 12.22 -6.94
CA VAL A 26 3.63 12.51 -8.32
C VAL A 26 2.20 13.05 -8.33
N LYS A 27 2.08 14.39 -8.41
CA LYS A 27 0.79 15.09 -8.36
C LYS A 27 0.20 15.37 -9.74
N GLY A 28 -1.11 15.15 -9.88
CA GLY A 28 -1.90 15.58 -11.04
C GLY A 28 -1.38 15.04 -12.38
N LYS A 29 -1.14 15.95 -13.34
CA LYS A 29 -0.70 15.62 -14.70
C LYS A 29 0.78 15.20 -14.79
N LYS A 30 1.60 15.42 -13.75
CA LYS A 30 3.01 14.98 -13.74
C LYS A 30 3.18 13.46 -13.88
N GLN A 31 2.13 12.68 -13.65
CA GLN A 31 2.16 11.24 -13.93
C GLN A 31 2.49 10.96 -15.40
N TYR A 32 2.09 11.83 -16.33
CA TYR A 32 2.32 11.63 -17.77
C TYR A 32 3.78 11.84 -18.19
N ASP A 33 4.63 12.35 -17.30
CA ASP A 33 6.07 12.51 -17.53
C ASP A 33 6.82 11.16 -17.41
N TYR A 34 6.14 10.10 -16.95
CA TYR A 34 6.72 8.77 -16.73
C TYR A 34 6.35 7.79 -17.85
N PRO A 35 7.15 6.73 -18.08
CA PRO A 35 6.77 5.60 -18.92
C PRO A 35 5.40 5.00 -18.56
N ALA A 36 4.68 4.48 -19.57
CA ALA A 36 3.32 3.98 -19.40
C ALA A 36 3.18 2.89 -18.31
N ALA A 37 4.21 2.09 -18.07
CA ALA A 37 4.22 1.10 -17.00
C ALA A 37 4.29 1.72 -15.59
N ILE A 38 5.13 2.73 -15.40
CA ILE A 38 5.21 3.50 -14.15
C ILE A 38 3.91 4.29 -13.92
N GLN A 39 3.30 4.85 -14.97
CA GLN A 39 1.98 5.46 -14.88
C GLN A 39 0.92 4.49 -14.34
N ARG A 40 0.94 3.22 -14.78
CA ARG A 40 0.04 2.20 -14.25
C ARG A 40 0.31 1.95 -12.76
N GLY A 41 1.56 1.89 -12.33
CA GLY A 41 1.92 1.79 -10.91
C GLY A 41 1.39 2.96 -10.08
N ILE A 42 1.52 4.21 -10.58
CA ILE A 42 0.99 5.40 -9.90
C ILE A 42 -0.53 5.32 -9.73
N ARG A 43 -1.25 4.91 -10.79
CA ARG A 43 -2.71 4.73 -10.72
C ARG A 43 -3.08 3.59 -9.79
N LEU A 44 -2.28 2.53 -9.77
CA LEU A 44 -2.49 1.36 -8.91
C LEU A 44 -2.38 1.72 -7.44
N HIS A 45 -1.35 2.47 -7.03
CA HIS A 45 -1.24 3.01 -5.67
C HIS A 45 -2.52 3.71 -5.23
N ARG A 46 -3.00 4.66 -6.04
CA ARG A 46 -4.21 5.44 -5.74
C ARG A 46 -5.46 4.55 -5.66
N ALA A 47 -5.54 3.53 -6.49
CA ALA A 47 -6.63 2.57 -6.47
C ALA A 47 -6.62 1.73 -5.19
N ILE A 48 -5.44 1.26 -4.76
CA ILE A 48 -5.25 0.54 -3.50
C ILE A 48 -5.69 1.43 -2.33
N ASP A 49 -5.17 2.65 -2.23
CA ASP A 49 -5.50 3.55 -1.13
C ASP A 49 -6.97 3.93 -1.12
N THR A 50 -7.56 4.25 -2.28
CA THR A 50 -8.99 4.55 -2.37
C THR A 50 -9.82 3.37 -1.89
N PHE A 51 -9.47 2.16 -2.32
CA PHE A 51 -10.17 0.95 -1.89
C PHE A 51 -10.08 0.75 -0.37
N THR A 52 -8.89 0.87 0.21
CA THR A 52 -8.70 0.67 1.65
C THR A 52 -9.30 1.79 2.49
N ASP A 53 -9.08 3.06 2.13
CA ASP A 53 -9.56 4.20 2.91
C ASP A 53 -11.09 4.30 2.93
N THR A 54 -11.75 3.83 1.88
CA THR A 54 -13.21 3.81 1.81
C THR A 54 -13.83 2.60 2.50
N HIS A 55 -13.05 1.55 2.77
CA HIS A 55 -13.53 0.31 3.36
C HIS A 55 -14.00 0.49 4.82
N ASN A 56 -15.14 -0.13 5.16
CA ASN A 56 -15.75 0.06 6.49
C ASN A 56 -14.83 -0.42 7.63
N SER A 57 -14.12 -1.53 7.44
CA SER A 57 -13.16 -2.02 8.45
C SER A 57 -12.04 -1.02 8.74
N THR A 58 -11.60 -0.24 7.75
CA THR A 58 -10.56 0.78 7.92
C THR A 58 -11.08 1.96 8.74
N LYS A 59 -12.34 2.35 8.55
CA LYS A 59 -12.98 3.37 9.38
C LYS A 59 -13.07 2.92 10.84
N ILE A 60 -13.46 1.67 11.08
CA ILE A 60 -13.57 1.08 12.42
C ILE A 60 -12.20 1.06 13.10
N ILE A 61 -11.16 0.52 12.44
CA ILE A 61 -9.81 0.42 12.99
C ILE A 61 -9.23 1.81 13.30
N LYS A 62 -9.38 2.79 12.40
CA LYS A 62 -8.95 4.17 12.64
C LYS A 62 -9.63 4.77 13.88
N GLN A 63 -10.92 4.50 14.10
CA GLN A 63 -11.64 4.96 15.29
C GLN A 63 -11.14 4.29 16.58
N LEU A 64 -10.84 2.99 16.54
CA LEU A 64 -10.29 2.26 17.68
C LEU A 64 -8.92 2.80 18.09
N PHE A 65 -8.06 3.09 17.12
CA PHE A 65 -6.73 3.65 17.40
C PHE A 65 -6.75 5.13 17.79
N LYS A 66 -7.82 5.85 17.46
CA LYS A 66 -7.91 7.30 17.70
C LYS A 66 -7.67 7.67 19.17
N SER A 67 -8.17 6.86 20.11
CA SER A 67 -8.02 7.12 21.55
C SER A 67 -6.57 6.96 22.04
N ALA A 68 -5.79 6.05 21.43
CA ALA A 68 -4.43 5.75 21.85
C ALA A 68 -3.37 6.61 21.14
N VAL A 69 -3.53 6.84 19.83
CA VAL A 69 -2.49 7.46 18.98
C VAL A 69 -2.97 8.70 18.22
N GLY A 70 -4.22 9.14 18.45
CA GLY A 70 -4.73 10.41 17.96
C GLY A 70 -4.62 10.59 16.44
N PRO A 71 -3.91 11.61 15.93
CA PRO A 71 -3.80 11.86 14.49
C PRO A 71 -3.06 10.74 13.73
N TYR A 72 -2.27 9.91 14.42
CA TYR A 72 -1.49 8.82 13.81
C TYR A 72 -2.29 7.54 13.59
N ALA A 73 -3.57 7.49 13.96
CA ALA A 73 -4.42 6.31 13.78
C ALA A 73 -4.41 5.72 12.36
N PRO A 74 -4.39 6.51 11.26
CA PRO A 74 -4.25 5.97 9.91
C PRO A 74 -2.94 5.21 9.69
N ALA A 75 -1.80 5.78 10.10
CA ALA A 75 -0.50 5.14 9.93
C ALA A 75 -0.41 3.82 10.72
N PHE A 76 -1.00 3.76 11.91
CA PHE A 76 -1.10 2.51 12.67
C PHE A 76 -2.01 1.49 11.98
N ALA A 77 -3.11 1.92 11.37
CA ALA A 77 -3.95 1.02 10.58
C ALA A 77 -3.18 0.42 9.40
N ASP A 78 -2.36 1.21 8.71
CA ASP A 78 -1.53 0.72 7.60
C ASP A 78 -0.48 -0.32 8.06
N VAL A 79 0.19 -0.09 9.20
CA VAL A 79 1.12 -1.07 9.79
C VAL A 79 0.41 -2.39 10.14
N VAL A 80 -0.82 -2.31 10.66
CA VAL A 80 -1.62 -3.51 10.96
C VAL A 80 -1.95 -4.30 9.71
N TYR A 81 -2.29 -3.62 8.61
CA TYR A 81 -2.56 -4.32 7.36
C TYR A 81 -1.32 -4.99 6.77
N ASP A 82 -0.19 -4.30 6.77
CA ASP A 82 1.09 -4.90 6.34
C ASP A 82 1.46 -6.10 7.24
N TYR A 83 1.24 -6.01 8.54
CA TYR A 83 1.44 -7.14 9.46
C TYR A 83 0.59 -8.36 9.09
N TYR A 84 -0.72 -8.18 8.88
CA TYR A 84 -1.60 -9.30 8.53
C TYR A 84 -1.29 -9.85 7.14
N LEU A 85 -0.92 -9.01 6.17
CA LEU A 85 -0.48 -9.47 4.85
C LEU A 85 0.77 -10.34 4.96
N ALA A 86 1.78 -9.91 5.72
CA ALA A 86 3.02 -10.64 5.91
C ALA A 86 2.83 -11.98 6.63
N ASN A 87 1.80 -12.09 7.47
CA ASN A 87 1.55 -13.27 8.31
C ASN A 87 0.37 -14.14 7.81
N ASP A 88 -0.27 -13.81 6.69
CA ASP A 88 -1.30 -14.67 6.11
C ASP A 88 -0.63 -15.85 5.38
N PRO A 89 -0.79 -17.10 5.87
CA PRO A 89 -0.15 -18.27 5.28
C PRO A 89 -0.66 -18.59 3.87
N LYS A 90 -1.73 -17.93 3.39
CA LYS A 90 -2.26 -18.11 2.04
C LYS A 90 -1.54 -17.27 0.99
N HIS A 91 -0.69 -16.32 1.39
CA HIS A 91 -0.01 -15.41 0.47
C HIS A 91 1.42 -15.82 0.19
N LEU A 92 2.30 -15.74 1.19
CA LEU A 92 3.69 -16.19 1.07
C LEU A 92 4.15 -16.80 2.39
N SER A 93 5.01 -17.80 2.31
CA SER A 93 5.75 -18.35 3.44
C SER A 93 6.83 -17.36 3.92
N GLU A 94 7.35 -17.59 5.14
CA GLU A 94 8.44 -16.77 5.69
C GLU A 94 9.68 -16.74 4.78
N ALA A 95 10.02 -17.87 4.17
CA ALA A 95 11.14 -17.97 3.23
C ALA A 95 10.91 -17.14 1.96
N GLU A 96 9.69 -17.14 1.44
CA GLU A 96 9.32 -16.35 0.27
C GLU A 96 9.31 -14.86 0.59
N TRP A 97 8.83 -14.44 1.77
CA TRP A 97 8.94 -13.04 2.21
C TRP A 97 10.39 -12.58 2.37
N LYS A 98 11.28 -13.44 2.87
CA LYS A 98 12.71 -13.15 2.94
C LYS A 98 13.36 -13.04 1.56
N ALA A 99 12.85 -13.77 0.57
CA ALA A 99 13.30 -13.70 -0.83
C ALA A 99 12.65 -12.55 -1.62
N PHE A 100 11.57 -11.97 -1.11
CA PHE A 100 10.87 -10.83 -1.71
C PHE A 100 11.61 -9.49 -1.51
N ALA A 101 12.42 -9.39 -0.45
CA ALA A 101 13.27 -8.24 -0.13
C ALA A 101 14.53 -8.20 -1.01
#